data_AF-A0A924SY71-F1
#
_entry.id   AF-A0A924SY71-F1
#
_cell.length_a   1.000
_cell.length_b   1.000
_cell.length_c   1.000
_cell.angle_alpha   90.00
_cell.angle_beta   90.00
_cell.angle_gamma   90.00
#
_symmetry.space_group_name_H-M   'P 1'
#
loop_
_entity.id
_entity.type
_entity.pdbx_description
1 polymer ?
#
loop_
_entity_poly.entity_id
_entity_poly.type
_entity_poly.pdbx_seq_one_letter_code
_entity_poly.pdbx_strand_id
1 'polypeptide(L)'
;MTPSPKTAGTAQKKTAILKSFLTDASLLCAQGQECVSQLMEQAKQKRVSPAQIHALHQAVHTIKGTASMVEGGDAIVRALHALESRLSSESITESAERFDWLTLARTSLSETQLEISRLQRKEKFAPLIPMGPTDGASQAAWEQRLGQMLDVQVDPSLTGPKGICAIVIYEGQSRLYWFALSALNRVWQAEEIAQQEALCVRGCWVPIIGEQVEIRFGFGLKAKAGQIVVVVQDVVAIDSWERARSCGAVDGVEVFLNPLEISRAS
;
A
#
# COMPACT_ATOMS: atom_id res chain seq x y z
N MET A 1 -23.98 12.48 16.16
CA MET A 1 -24.53 12.49 14.78
C MET A 1 -24.05 11.21 14.12
N THR A 2 -24.92 10.22 13.98
CA THR A 2 -24.64 9.01 13.20
C THR A 2 -24.46 9.40 11.74
N PRO A 3 -23.46 8.89 11.00
CA PRO A 3 -23.40 9.09 9.57
C PRO A 3 -24.68 8.53 8.95
N SER A 4 -25.34 9.34 8.12
CA SER A 4 -26.58 8.98 7.46
C SER A 4 -26.35 7.69 6.64
N PRO A 5 -27.29 6.71 6.61
CA PRO A 5 -27.12 5.44 5.90
C PRO A 5 -26.78 5.59 4.40
N LYS A 6 -27.00 6.78 3.82
CA LYS A 6 -26.60 7.11 2.45
C LYS A 6 -25.08 7.12 2.23
N THR A 7 -24.27 7.58 3.19
CA THR A 7 -22.80 7.71 3.05
C THR A 7 -22.06 6.37 3.13
N ALA A 8 -22.52 5.43 3.95
CA ALA A 8 -21.93 4.09 4.05
C ALA A 8 -22.13 3.28 2.75
N GLY A 9 -23.32 3.38 2.14
CA GLY A 9 -23.60 2.73 0.86
C GLY A 9 -22.80 3.30 -0.32
N THR A 10 -22.36 4.56 -0.25
CA THR A 10 -21.56 5.17 -1.31
C THR A 10 -20.10 4.70 -1.28
N ALA A 11 -19.52 4.49 -0.10
CA ALA A 11 -18.15 4.02 0.05
C ALA A 11 -17.99 2.56 -0.42
N GLN A 12 -18.88 1.65 0.01
CA GLN A 12 -18.87 0.25 -0.44
C GLN A 12 -19.05 0.13 -1.97
N LYS A 13 -19.93 0.94 -2.55
CA LYS A 13 -20.16 0.95 -4.00
C LYS A 13 -18.92 1.43 -4.77
N LYS A 14 -18.19 2.43 -4.25
CA LYS A 14 -16.94 2.91 -4.85
C LYS A 14 -15.82 1.86 -4.81
N THR A 15 -15.64 1.18 -3.68
CA THR A 15 -14.64 0.10 -3.53
C THR A 15 -14.93 -1.07 -4.46
N ALA A 16 -16.21 -1.46 -4.63
CA ALA A 16 -16.59 -2.53 -5.56
C ALA A 16 -16.27 -2.17 -7.03
N ILE A 17 -16.55 -0.92 -7.44
CA ILE A 17 -16.26 -0.44 -8.80
C ILE A 17 -14.76 -0.42 -9.06
N LEU A 18 -13.96 0.10 -8.12
CA LEU A 18 -12.51 0.15 -8.23
C LEU A 18 -11.89 -1.26 -8.28
N LYS A 19 -12.35 -2.20 -7.44
CA LYS A 19 -11.86 -3.59 -7.45
C LYS A 19 -12.19 -4.33 -8.75
N SER A 20 -13.40 -4.14 -9.29
CA SER A 20 -13.78 -4.69 -10.60
C SER A 20 -12.88 -4.13 -11.70
N PHE A 21 -12.75 -2.80 -11.77
CA PHE A 21 -11.86 -2.13 -12.72
C PHE A 21 -10.43 -2.66 -12.65
N LEU A 22 -9.84 -2.76 -11.46
CA LEU A 22 -8.45 -3.19 -11.33
C LEU A 22 -8.23 -4.65 -11.76
N THR A 23 -9.25 -5.49 -11.66
CA THR A 23 -9.19 -6.88 -12.14
C THR A 23 -9.21 -6.89 -13.66
N ASP A 24 -10.20 -6.21 -14.27
CA ASP A 24 -10.37 -6.15 -15.73
C ASP A 24 -9.19 -5.44 -16.41
N ALA A 25 -8.74 -4.32 -15.85
CA ALA A 25 -7.61 -3.55 -16.37
C ALA A 25 -6.32 -4.35 -16.33
N SER A 26 -6.08 -5.14 -15.26
CA SER A 26 -4.90 -6.00 -15.19
C SER A 26 -4.93 -7.09 -16.25
N LEU A 27 -6.10 -7.69 -16.50
CA LEU A 27 -6.28 -8.70 -17.54
C LEU A 27 -6.06 -8.11 -18.94
N LEU A 28 -6.73 -6.99 -19.24
CA LEU A 28 -6.59 -6.29 -20.53
C LEU A 28 -5.16 -5.80 -20.76
N CYS A 29 -4.47 -5.36 -19.70
CA CYS A 29 -3.09 -4.90 -19.81
C CYS A 29 -2.15 -6.07 -20.11
N ALA A 30 -2.34 -7.23 -19.46
CA ALA A 30 -1.59 -8.45 -19.77
C ALA A 30 -1.82 -8.92 -21.22
N GLN A 31 -3.08 -8.95 -21.67
CA GLN A 31 -3.42 -9.27 -23.07
C GLN A 31 -2.80 -8.28 -24.05
N GLY A 32 -2.81 -6.98 -23.73
CA GLY A 32 -2.17 -5.93 -24.52
C GLY A 32 -0.65 -6.15 -24.63
N GLN A 33 0.02 -6.51 -23.53
CA GLN A 33 1.46 -6.78 -23.51
C GLN A 33 1.82 -8.02 -24.34
N GLU A 34 1.02 -9.07 -24.24
CA GLU A 34 1.17 -10.26 -25.08
C GLU A 34 0.97 -9.92 -26.56
N CYS A 35 -0.08 -9.16 -26.89
CA CYS A 35 -0.36 -8.69 -28.25
C CYS A 35 0.82 -7.88 -28.81
N VAL A 36 1.34 -6.90 -28.05
CA VAL A 36 2.52 -6.11 -28.46
C VAL A 36 3.73 -7.00 -28.67
N SER A 37 3.95 -8.00 -27.81
CA SER A 37 5.07 -8.94 -27.97
C SER A 37 4.95 -9.73 -29.27
N GLN A 38 3.75 -10.24 -29.60
CA GLN A 38 3.48 -10.93 -30.86
C GLN A 38 3.67 -9.99 -32.07
N LEU A 39 3.21 -8.74 -31.97
CA LEU A 39 3.37 -7.74 -33.04
C LEU A 39 4.83 -7.35 -33.26
N MET A 40 5.64 -7.29 -32.19
CA MET A 40 7.09 -7.07 -32.29
C MET A 40 7.80 -8.21 -33.00
N GLU A 41 7.42 -9.48 -32.76
CA GLU A 41 7.95 -10.62 -33.51
C GLU A 41 7.54 -10.59 -34.98
N GLN A 42 6.27 -10.25 -35.25
CA GLN A 42 5.72 -10.05 -36.59
C GLN A 42 6.40 -8.93 -37.37
N ALA A 43 6.74 -7.82 -36.70
CA ALA A 43 7.45 -6.70 -37.30
C ALA A 43 8.85 -7.09 -37.81
N LYS A 44 9.54 -8.05 -37.15
CA LYS A 44 10.83 -8.59 -37.65
C LYS A 44 10.67 -9.28 -39.01
N GLN A 45 9.48 -9.82 -39.29
CA GLN A 45 9.13 -10.46 -40.55
C GLN A 45 8.43 -9.49 -41.53
N LYS A 46 8.32 -8.20 -41.18
CA LYS A 46 7.60 -7.15 -41.92
C LYS A 46 6.13 -7.51 -42.21
N ARG A 47 5.48 -8.24 -41.31
CA ARG A 47 4.08 -8.69 -41.45
C ARG A 47 3.35 -8.51 -40.13
N VAL A 48 2.71 -7.35 -39.94
CA VAL A 48 1.92 -7.06 -38.74
C VAL A 48 0.44 -7.20 -39.06
N SER A 49 -0.30 -7.93 -38.24
CA SER A 49 -1.73 -8.17 -38.45
C SER A 49 -2.57 -6.93 -38.06
N PRO A 50 -3.35 -6.36 -38.99
CA PRO A 50 -4.28 -5.26 -38.69
C PRO A 50 -5.28 -5.60 -37.57
N ALA A 51 -5.71 -6.86 -37.50
CA ALA A 51 -6.66 -7.32 -36.49
C ALA A 51 -6.07 -7.24 -35.06
N GLN A 52 -4.78 -7.51 -34.90
CA GLN A 52 -4.10 -7.42 -33.60
C GLN A 52 -3.87 -5.96 -33.19
N ILE A 53 -3.55 -5.07 -34.13
CA ILE A 53 -3.48 -3.62 -33.87
C ILE A 53 -4.85 -3.11 -33.40
N HIS A 54 -5.93 -3.54 -34.05
CA HIS A 54 -7.29 -3.17 -33.66
C HIS A 54 -7.62 -3.66 -32.23
N ALA A 55 -7.31 -4.92 -31.92
CA ALA A 55 -7.53 -5.48 -30.60
C ALA A 55 -6.73 -4.72 -29.52
N LEU A 56 -5.47 -4.36 -29.81
CA LEU A 56 -4.65 -3.56 -28.92
C LEU A 56 -5.27 -2.17 -28.70
N HIS A 57 -5.72 -1.50 -29.77
CA HIS A 57 -6.37 -0.19 -29.66
C HIS A 57 -7.62 -0.25 -28.79
N GLN A 58 -8.48 -1.25 -28.98
CA GLN A 58 -9.66 -1.47 -28.13
C GLN A 58 -9.30 -1.68 -26.66
N ALA A 59 -8.27 -2.49 -26.37
CA ALA A 59 -7.82 -2.73 -25.00
C ALA A 59 -7.31 -1.43 -24.34
N VAL A 60 -6.44 -0.68 -25.03
CA VAL A 60 -5.90 0.60 -24.56
C VAL A 60 -7.03 1.61 -24.30
N HIS A 61 -7.95 1.73 -25.25
CA HIS A 61 -9.10 2.63 -25.13
C HIS A 61 -9.98 2.27 -23.93
N THR A 62 -10.28 0.99 -23.74
CA THR A 62 -11.11 0.50 -22.63
C THR A 62 -10.46 0.75 -21.28
N ILE A 63 -9.15 0.45 -21.14
CA ILE A 63 -8.41 0.69 -19.90
C ILE A 63 -8.39 2.18 -19.57
N LYS A 64 -8.04 3.03 -20.55
CA LYS A 64 -7.96 4.48 -20.36
C LYS A 64 -9.32 5.10 -20.02
N GLY A 65 -10.36 4.71 -20.76
CA GLY A 65 -11.73 5.18 -20.55
C GLY A 65 -12.21 4.86 -19.14
N THR A 66 -11.99 3.63 -18.67
CA THR A 66 -12.41 3.23 -17.33
C THR A 66 -11.53 3.84 -16.24
N ALA A 67 -10.22 3.98 -16.46
CA ALA A 67 -9.30 4.65 -15.53
C ALA A 67 -9.69 6.11 -15.29
N SER A 68 -10.22 6.82 -16.31
CA SER A 68 -10.67 8.21 -16.17
C SER A 68 -11.86 8.39 -15.20
N MET A 69 -12.58 7.31 -14.90
CA MET A 69 -13.75 7.31 -14.01
C MET A 69 -13.41 6.91 -12.57
N VAL A 70 -12.16 6.57 -12.29
CA VAL A 70 -11.73 5.96 -11.04
C VAL A 70 -10.72 6.85 -10.32
N GLU A 71 -10.92 7.04 -9.01
CA GLU A 71 -10.02 7.84 -8.18
C GLU A 71 -8.60 7.23 -8.18
N GLY A 72 -7.60 8.04 -8.50
CA GLY A 72 -6.20 7.60 -8.65
C GLY A 72 -5.85 7.02 -10.03
N GLY A 73 -6.79 6.98 -10.97
CA GLY A 73 -6.58 6.49 -12.34
C GLY A 73 -5.80 7.43 -13.26
N ASP A 74 -5.54 8.68 -12.86
CA ASP A 74 -4.86 9.68 -13.71
C ASP A 74 -3.48 9.24 -14.21
N ALA A 75 -2.76 8.46 -13.40
CA ALA A 75 -1.45 7.93 -13.78
C ALA A 75 -1.55 6.91 -14.92
N ILE A 76 -2.58 6.05 -14.89
CA ILE A 76 -2.89 5.10 -15.98
C ILE A 76 -3.29 5.88 -17.24
N VAL A 77 -4.14 6.90 -17.08
CA VAL A 77 -4.57 7.74 -18.21
C VAL A 77 -3.36 8.41 -18.89
N ARG A 78 -2.42 8.96 -18.10
CA ARG A 78 -1.20 9.57 -18.63
C ARG A 78 -0.31 8.55 -19.35
N ALA A 79 -0.10 7.37 -18.76
CA ALA A 79 0.74 6.32 -19.34
C ALA A 79 0.21 5.85 -20.71
N LEU A 80 -1.11 5.77 -20.89
CA LEU A 80 -1.75 5.34 -22.13
C LEU A 80 -2.02 6.46 -23.14
N HIS A 81 -1.97 7.74 -22.72
CA HIS A 81 -2.42 8.86 -23.55
C HIS A 81 -1.67 8.94 -24.89
N ALA A 82 -0.34 8.89 -24.84
CA ALA A 82 0.50 8.99 -26.04
C ALA A 82 0.27 7.81 -27.00
N LEU A 83 0.14 6.60 -26.47
CA LEU A 83 -0.13 5.40 -27.27
C LEU A 83 -1.50 5.49 -27.95
N GLU A 84 -2.56 5.82 -27.21
CA GLU A 84 -3.89 5.93 -27.79
C GLU A 84 -3.95 7.03 -28.85
N SER A 85 -3.38 8.21 -28.58
CA SER A 85 -3.32 9.30 -29.55
C SER A 85 -2.64 8.88 -30.85
N ARG A 86 -1.55 8.09 -30.75
CA ARG A 86 -0.79 7.59 -31.90
C ARG A 86 -1.56 6.54 -32.69
N LEU A 87 -2.27 5.64 -32.01
CA LEU A 87 -3.11 4.60 -32.64
C LEU A 87 -4.39 5.19 -33.27
N SER A 88 -4.85 6.34 -32.79
CA SER A 88 -6.02 7.05 -33.33
C SER A 88 -5.68 8.03 -34.46
N SER A 89 -4.43 8.49 -34.58
CA SER A 89 -4.02 9.48 -35.59
C SER A 89 -3.73 8.89 -36.97
N GLU A 90 -3.40 7.60 -37.04
CA GLU A 90 -3.10 6.91 -38.29
C GLU A 90 -4.11 5.79 -38.54
N SER A 91 -4.30 5.41 -39.79
CA SER A 91 -5.09 4.21 -40.09
C SER A 91 -4.38 2.95 -39.57
N ILE A 92 -5.15 1.90 -39.31
CA ILE A 92 -4.62 0.61 -38.86
C ILE A 92 -3.61 0.06 -39.88
N THR A 93 -3.86 0.28 -41.17
CA THR A 93 -2.97 -0.16 -42.27
C THR A 93 -1.64 0.58 -42.24
N GLU A 94 -1.63 1.91 -42.06
CA GLU A 94 -0.39 2.69 -41.92
C GLU A 94 0.39 2.30 -40.67
N SER A 95 -0.32 2.05 -39.56
CA SER A 95 0.30 1.55 -38.32
C SER A 95 0.88 0.14 -38.48
N ALA A 96 0.34 -0.67 -39.40
CA ALA A 96 0.88 -1.99 -39.73
C ALA A 96 2.14 -1.92 -40.62
N GLU A 97 2.39 -0.78 -41.27
CA GLU A 97 3.57 -0.54 -42.10
C GLU A 97 4.69 0.17 -41.32
N ARG A 98 4.33 0.94 -40.28
CA ARG A 98 5.24 1.73 -39.46
C ARG A 98 5.31 1.15 -38.05
N PHE A 99 6.42 0.50 -37.72
CA PHE A 99 6.59 -0.22 -36.44
C PHE A 99 7.13 0.66 -35.29
N ASP A 100 7.24 1.96 -35.51
CA ASP A 100 7.85 2.92 -34.58
C ASP A 100 7.08 3.04 -33.25
N TRP A 101 5.77 2.81 -33.29
CA TRP A 101 4.89 2.85 -32.13
C TRP A 101 4.97 1.61 -31.22
N LEU A 102 5.55 0.47 -31.67
CA LEU A 102 5.59 -0.76 -30.86
C LEU A 102 6.39 -0.59 -29.57
N THR A 103 7.48 0.18 -29.62
CA THR A 103 8.28 0.48 -28.42
C THR A 103 7.47 1.35 -27.44
N LEU A 104 6.74 2.33 -27.95
CA LEU A 104 5.82 3.16 -27.16
C LEU A 104 4.73 2.28 -26.53
N ALA A 105 4.13 1.37 -27.29
CA ALA A 105 3.09 0.48 -26.81
C ALA A 105 3.56 -0.40 -25.64
N ARG A 106 4.75 -0.99 -25.79
CA ARG A 106 5.37 -1.80 -24.75
C ARG A 106 5.59 -0.97 -23.47
N THR A 107 6.22 0.20 -23.59
CA THR A 107 6.52 1.06 -22.44
C THR A 107 5.24 1.54 -21.75
N SER A 108 4.27 2.07 -22.52
CA SER A 108 2.98 2.54 -21.99
C SER A 108 2.21 1.45 -21.25
N LEU A 109 2.18 0.22 -21.78
CA LEU A 109 1.51 -0.90 -21.11
C LEU A 109 2.29 -1.40 -19.89
N SER A 110 3.63 -1.37 -19.90
CA SER A 110 4.43 -1.71 -18.71
C SER A 110 4.21 -0.69 -17.58
N GLU A 111 4.20 0.61 -17.89
CA GLU A 111 3.88 1.67 -16.93
C GLU A 111 2.44 1.55 -16.41
N THR A 112 1.50 1.22 -17.28
CA THR A 112 0.10 0.98 -16.91
C THR A 112 -0.02 -0.19 -15.94
N GLN A 113 0.65 -1.32 -16.22
CA GLN A 113 0.64 -2.48 -15.32
C GLN A 113 1.25 -2.14 -13.95
N LEU A 114 2.30 -1.31 -13.92
CA LEU A 114 2.91 -0.83 -12.67
C LEU A 114 1.90 -0.01 -11.84
N GLU A 115 1.15 0.89 -12.48
CA GLU A 115 0.14 1.72 -11.82
C GLU A 115 -1.09 0.91 -11.38
N ILE A 116 -1.57 -0.03 -12.19
CA ILE A 116 -2.63 -0.98 -11.79
C ILE A 116 -2.19 -1.75 -10.55
N SER A 117 -0.96 -2.30 -10.56
CA SER A 117 -0.40 -3.02 -9.42
C SER A 117 -0.26 -2.10 -8.20
N ARG A 118 0.05 -0.82 -8.39
CA ARG A 118 0.11 0.17 -7.30
C ARG A 118 -1.28 0.45 -6.71
N LEU A 119 -2.31 0.58 -7.54
CA LEU A 119 -3.70 0.77 -7.10
C LEU A 119 -4.28 -0.48 -6.42
N GLN A 120 -4.02 -1.68 -6.96
CA GLN A 120 -4.39 -2.96 -6.32
C GLN A 120 -3.75 -3.10 -4.95
N ARG A 121 -2.48 -2.69 -4.81
CA ARG A 121 -1.82 -2.62 -3.50
C ARG A 121 -2.51 -1.60 -2.60
N LYS A 122 -2.80 -0.39 -3.07
CA LYS A 122 -3.52 0.61 -2.26
C LYS A 122 -4.90 0.12 -1.79
N GLU A 123 -5.63 -0.62 -2.62
CA GLU A 123 -6.93 -1.21 -2.27
C GLU A 123 -6.81 -2.35 -1.25
N LYS A 124 -5.86 -3.28 -1.45
CA LYS A 124 -5.57 -4.33 -0.46
C LYS A 124 -5.12 -3.74 0.88
N PHE A 125 -4.50 -2.56 0.85
CA PHE A 125 -3.84 -1.94 2.01
C PHE A 125 -4.43 -0.59 2.41
N ALA A 126 -5.70 -0.34 2.06
CA ALA A 126 -6.50 0.69 2.70
C ALA A 126 -6.51 0.37 4.22
N PRO A 127 -6.30 1.34 5.11
CA PRO A 127 -6.18 1.06 6.54
C PRO A 127 -7.41 0.31 7.04
N LEU A 128 -7.21 -0.88 7.63
CA LEU A 128 -8.28 -1.71 8.21
C LEU A 128 -9.07 -0.97 9.30
N ILE A 129 -8.44 0.05 9.90
CA ILE A 129 -9.03 1.02 10.83
C ILE A 129 -8.34 2.37 10.60
N PRO A 130 -9.06 3.49 10.39
CA PRO A 130 -8.49 4.80 10.64
C PRO A 130 -8.04 4.88 12.10
N MET A 131 -6.82 5.33 12.38
CA MET A 131 -6.32 5.39 13.76
C MET A 131 -6.97 6.56 14.52
N GLY A 132 -7.63 6.24 15.63
CA GLY A 132 -8.50 7.11 16.42
C GLY A 132 -9.97 6.65 16.35
N PRO A 133 -10.83 7.01 17.33
CA PRO A 133 -12.25 6.70 17.25
C PRO A 133 -12.87 7.39 16.04
N THR A 134 -13.00 6.67 14.93
CA THR A 134 -13.80 7.12 13.79
C THR A 134 -15.22 6.55 13.91
N ASP A 135 -16.17 7.29 13.35
CA ASP A 135 -17.57 6.91 13.25
C ASP A 135 -18.32 6.77 14.60
N GLY A 136 -17.92 7.55 15.61
CA GLY A 136 -18.62 7.57 16.90
C GLY A 136 -18.39 6.33 17.78
N ALA A 137 -17.44 5.47 17.41
CA ALA A 137 -16.97 4.39 18.28
C ALA A 137 -16.28 4.97 19.53
N SER A 138 -16.45 4.31 20.68
CA SER A 138 -15.76 4.71 21.90
C SER A 138 -14.28 4.33 21.83
N GLN A 139 -13.44 5.09 22.53
CA GLN A 139 -12.01 4.81 22.70
C GLN A 139 -11.76 3.34 23.14
N ALA A 140 -12.59 2.83 24.04
CA ALA A 140 -12.51 1.45 24.54
C ALA A 140 -12.78 0.39 23.44
N ALA A 141 -13.74 0.63 22.54
CA ALA A 141 -14.04 -0.28 21.44
C ALA A 141 -12.90 -0.34 20.42
N TRP A 142 -12.26 0.81 20.16
CA TRP A 142 -11.08 0.89 19.32
C TRP A 142 -9.89 0.15 19.95
N GLU A 143 -9.63 0.35 21.25
CA GLU A 143 -8.58 -0.35 21.99
C GLU A 143 -8.79 -1.87 21.97
N GLN A 144 -10.02 -2.34 22.19
CA GLN A 144 -10.34 -3.76 22.16
C GLN A 144 -10.08 -4.38 20.78
N ARG A 145 -10.43 -3.69 19.70
CA ARG A 145 -10.17 -4.14 18.32
C ARG A 145 -8.68 -4.16 18.01
N LEU A 146 -7.92 -3.18 18.53
CA LEU A 146 -6.46 -3.16 18.43
C LEU A 146 -5.84 -4.35 19.16
N GLY A 147 -6.30 -4.65 20.38
CA GLY A 147 -5.86 -5.83 21.14
C GLY A 147 -6.11 -7.14 20.39
N GLN A 148 -7.30 -7.32 19.80
CA GLN A 148 -7.61 -8.49 18.97
C GLN A 148 -6.67 -8.64 17.76
N MET A 149 -6.34 -7.53 17.09
CA MET A 149 -5.43 -7.55 15.93
C MET A 149 -3.99 -7.91 16.33
N LEU A 150 -3.56 -7.44 17.50
CA LEU A 150 -2.23 -7.68 18.05
C LEU A 150 -2.14 -9.00 18.85
N ASP A 151 -3.25 -9.73 18.96
CA ASP A 151 -3.40 -10.93 19.80
C ASP A 151 -3.01 -10.70 21.28
N VAL A 152 -3.37 -9.52 21.83
CA VAL A 152 -3.13 -9.16 23.22
C VAL A 152 -4.41 -8.73 23.93
N GLN A 153 -4.51 -9.06 25.22
CA GLN A 153 -5.61 -8.60 26.05
C GLN A 153 -5.44 -7.14 26.43
N VAL A 154 -6.52 -6.37 26.30
CA VAL A 154 -6.60 -5.00 26.82
C VAL A 154 -7.28 -5.06 28.17
N ASP A 155 -6.56 -4.68 29.22
CA ASP A 155 -7.11 -4.60 30.57
C ASP A 155 -8.03 -3.36 30.66
N PRO A 156 -9.35 -3.54 30.87
CA PRO A 156 -10.29 -2.43 30.93
C PRO A 156 -10.16 -1.60 32.21
N SER A 157 -9.48 -2.12 33.24
CA SER A 157 -9.27 -1.44 34.52
C SER A 157 -8.15 -0.40 34.48
N LEU A 158 -7.35 -0.38 33.41
CA LEU A 158 -6.25 0.58 33.24
C LEU A 158 -6.78 2.01 33.20
N THR A 159 -6.21 2.84 34.07
CA THR A 159 -6.45 4.29 34.12
C THR A 159 -5.24 5.03 33.55
N GLY A 160 -5.46 6.20 32.94
CA GLY A 160 -4.38 7.00 32.36
C GLY A 160 -4.08 6.71 30.88
N PRO A 161 -2.99 7.28 30.34
CA PRO A 161 -2.60 7.11 28.94
C PRO A 161 -2.20 5.66 28.65
N LYS A 162 -2.84 5.05 27.66
CA LYS A 162 -2.51 3.70 27.20
C LYS A 162 -1.52 3.75 26.04
N GLY A 163 -0.72 2.70 25.93
CA GLY A 163 0.27 2.50 24.87
C GLY A 163 0.51 1.03 24.59
N ILE A 164 1.19 0.75 23.49
CA ILE A 164 1.60 -0.61 23.12
C ILE A 164 2.97 -0.89 23.74
N CYS A 165 3.05 -1.94 24.55
CA CYS A 165 4.30 -2.53 25.00
C CYS A 165 4.79 -3.53 23.95
N ALA A 166 5.96 -3.27 23.35
CA ALA A 166 6.52 -4.13 22.32
C ALA A 166 8.02 -4.33 22.50
N ILE A 167 8.49 -5.50 22.09
CA ILE A 167 9.91 -5.82 22.04
C ILE A 167 10.47 -5.30 20.71
N VAL A 168 11.47 -4.44 20.79
CA VAL A 168 12.16 -3.86 19.63
C VAL A 168 13.62 -4.25 19.70
N ILE A 169 14.19 -4.61 18.56
CA ILE A 169 15.63 -4.76 18.41
C ILE A 169 16.18 -3.42 17.96
N TYR A 170 16.95 -2.79 18.84
CA TYR A 170 17.59 -1.51 18.57
C TYR A 170 19.07 -1.63 18.93
N GLU A 171 19.95 -1.26 18.00
CA GLU A 171 21.42 -1.38 18.16
C GLU A 171 21.88 -2.80 18.55
N GLY A 172 21.21 -3.83 17.99
CA GLY A 172 21.53 -5.23 18.25
C GLY A 172 21.03 -5.76 19.60
N GLN A 173 20.24 -4.98 20.35
CA GLN A 173 19.69 -5.38 21.64
C GLN A 173 18.16 -5.41 21.61
N SER A 174 17.57 -6.52 22.06
CA SER A 174 16.13 -6.61 22.31
C SER A 174 15.80 -5.86 23.60
N ARG A 175 14.93 -4.85 23.51
CA ARG A 175 14.45 -4.08 24.67
C ARG A 175 12.93 -3.91 24.61
N LEU A 176 12.31 -3.79 25.78
CA LEU A 176 10.90 -3.49 25.90
C LEU A 176 10.67 -1.98 25.77
N TYR A 177 9.83 -1.59 24.82
CA TYR A 177 9.43 -0.21 24.61
C TYR A 177 7.93 -0.04 24.80
N TRP A 178 7.53 1.12 25.28
CA TRP A 178 6.14 1.55 25.36
C TRP A 178 5.90 2.68 24.35
N PHE A 179 4.88 2.51 23.51
CA PHE A 179 4.49 3.49 22.50
C PHE A 179 3.09 4.03 22.80
N ALA A 180 2.99 5.32 23.15
CA ALA A 180 1.71 5.94 23.40
C ALA A 180 0.74 5.75 22.21
N LEU A 181 -0.51 5.35 22.49
CA LEU A 181 -1.53 5.19 21.45
C LEU A 181 -1.79 6.50 20.69
N SER A 182 -1.59 7.64 21.34
CA SER A 182 -1.68 8.97 20.73
C SER A 182 -0.56 9.29 19.73
N ALA A 183 0.59 8.62 19.83
CA ALA A 183 1.73 8.79 18.92
C ALA A 183 1.69 7.79 17.75
N LEU A 184 0.92 6.71 17.90
CA LEU A 184 0.73 5.68 16.89
C LEU A 184 -0.20 6.20 15.78
N ASN A 185 0.33 6.19 14.57
CA ASN A 185 -0.37 6.59 13.35
C ASN A 185 -0.75 5.38 12.50
N ARG A 186 -0.03 4.26 12.60
CA ARG A 186 -0.34 3.04 11.85
C ARG A 186 0.27 1.79 12.50
N VAL A 187 -0.38 0.66 12.35
CA VAL A 187 0.20 -0.66 12.59
C VAL A 187 0.17 -1.45 11.29
N TRP A 188 1.27 -2.14 10.99
CA TRP A 188 1.43 -3.05 9.86
C TRP A 188 1.71 -4.45 10.38
N GLN A 189 1.20 -5.46 9.70
CA GLN A 189 1.61 -6.85 9.88
C GLN A 189 2.74 -7.16 8.90
N ALA A 190 3.73 -7.95 9.30
CA ALA A 190 4.75 -8.43 8.38
C ALA A 190 4.14 -9.39 7.35
N GLU A 191 4.59 -9.30 6.10
CA GLU A 191 4.20 -10.23 5.03
C GLU A 191 5.44 -10.92 4.46
N GLU A 192 5.30 -12.20 4.12
CA GLU A 192 6.34 -12.95 3.43
C GLU A 192 6.30 -12.64 1.93
N ILE A 193 7.38 -12.08 1.40
CA ILE A 193 7.55 -11.79 -0.02
C ILE A 193 8.85 -12.39 -0.50
N ALA A 194 8.77 -13.29 -1.48
CA ALA A 194 9.94 -13.96 -2.05
C ALA A 194 10.85 -14.58 -0.96
N GLN A 195 10.25 -15.24 0.04
CA GLN A 195 10.93 -15.87 1.18
C GLN A 195 11.64 -14.90 2.14
N GLN A 196 11.26 -13.62 2.12
CA GLN A 196 11.76 -12.61 3.06
C GLN A 196 10.58 -11.86 3.70
N GLU A 197 10.64 -11.66 5.01
CA GLU A 197 9.65 -10.82 5.70
C GLU A 197 9.87 -9.35 5.34
N ALA A 198 8.81 -8.68 4.91
CA ALA A 198 8.85 -7.28 4.50
C ALA A 198 7.66 -6.51 5.07
N LEU A 199 7.88 -5.22 5.35
CA LEU A 199 6.82 -4.30 5.78
C LEU A 199 6.48 -3.32 4.66
N CYS A 200 5.19 -3.17 4.35
CA CYS A 200 4.71 -2.21 3.35
C CYS A 200 4.46 -0.83 3.98
N VAL A 201 5.50 -0.01 4.05
CA VAL A 201 5.42 1.35 4.57
C VAL A 201 5.08 2.31 3.44
N ARG A 202 3.86 2.87 3.46
CA ARG A 202 3.39 3.87 2.47
C ARG A 202 3.56 3.40 1.00
N GLY A 203 3.43 2.10 0.75
CA GLY A 203 3.60 1.51 -0.59
C GLY A 203 5.05 1.22 -0.98
N CYS A 204 6.01 1.45 -0.07
CA CYS A 204 7.39 1.00 -0.20
C CYS A 204 7.59 -0.25 0.64
N TRP A 205 8.21 -1.27 0.07
CA TRP A 205 8.63 -2.44 0.82
C TRP A 205 9.93 -2.13 1.52
N VAL A 206 9.89 -2.12 2.85
CA VAL A 206 11.08 -2.02 3.67
C VAL A 206 11.46 -3.46 4.00
N PRO A 207 12.55 -3.99 3.43
CA PRO A 207 13.04 -5.30 3.80
C PRO A 207 13.42 -5.25 5.27
N ILE A 208 12.99 -6.25 6.01
CA ILE A 208 13.34 -6.34 7.41
C ILE A 208 14.74 -6.95 7.49
N ILE A 209 15.73 -6.13 7.83
CA ILE A 209 17.14 -6.54 7.89
C ILE A 209 17.42 -7.03 9.31
N GLY A 210 17.60 -8.35 9.48
CA GLY A 210 17.96 -8.99 10.74
C GLY A 210 18.01 -10.51 10.61
N GLU A 211 18.91 -11.17 11.35
CA GLU A 211 18.98 -12.64 11.37
C GLU A 211 17.84 -13.21 12.23
N GLN A 212 16.96 -14.00 11.63
CA GLN A 212 16.05 -14.94 12.31
C GLN A 212 15.25 -14.39 13.51
N VAL A 213 14.62 -13.24 13.34
CA VAL A 213 13.66 -12.73 14.32
C VAL A 213 12.29 -12.93 13.73
N GLU A 214 11.41 -13.71 14.37
CA GLU A 214 9.98 -13.74 14.03
C GLU A 214 9.42 -12.33 14.25
N ILE A 215 9.32 -11.54 13.19
CA ILE A 215 8.90 -10.14 13.28
C ILE A 215 7.43 -10.09 12.93
N ARG A 216 6.62 -9.72 13.91
CA ARG A 216 5.16 -9.79 13.75
C ARG A 216 4.54 -8.50 13.24
N PHE A 217 5.09 -7.34 13.62
CA PHE A 217 4.47 -6.05 13.30
C PHE A 217 5.47 -4.92 12.99
N GLY A 218 4.95 -3.87 12.37
CA GLY A 218 5.61 -2.57 12.24
C GLY A 218 4.71 -1.46 12.76
N PHE A 219 5.27 -0.50 13.51
CA PHE A 219 4.57 0.62 14.09
C PHE A 219 4.99 1.94 13.45
N GLY A 220 4.01 2.66 12.90
CA GLY A 220 4.19 3.99 12.36
C GLY A 220 3.94 5.02 13.44
N LEU A 221 4.97 5.77 13.79
CA LEU A 221 4.92 6.83 14.78
C LEU A 221 4.91 8.19 14.07
N LYS A 222 4.10 9.13 14.57
CA LYS A 222 4.02 10.50 14.03
C LYS A 222 4.44 11.51 15.08
N ALA A 223 5.45 12.31 14.74
CA ALA A 223 5.86 13.47 15.52
C ALA A 223 5.75 14.76 14.70
N LYS A 224 5.94 15.90 15.36
CA LYS A 224 6.01 17.22 14.69
C LYS A 224 7.14 17.29 13.68
N ALA A 225 8.24 16.57 13.92
CA ALA A 225 9.46 16.58 13.09
C ALA A 225 9.45 15.55 11.93
N GLY A 226 8.49 14.62 11.88
CA GLY A 226 8.47 13.57 10.85
C GLY A 226 7.66 12.34 11.23
N GLN A 227 7.71 11.33 10.37
CA GLN A 227 7.15 10.00 10.64
C GLN A 227 8.27 8.97 10.63
N ILE A 228 8.21 8.06 11.59
CA ILE A 228 9.20 6.98 11.73
C ILE A 228 8.44 5.67 11.76
N VAL A 229 9.04 4.63 11.19
CA VAL A 229 8.54 3.26 11.31
C VAL A 229 9.48 2.47 12.17
N VAL A 230 8.94 1.87 13.22
CA VAL A 230 9.64 0.98 14.13
C VAL A 230 9.21 -0.44 13.80
N VAL A 231 10.18 -1.31 13.52
CA VAL A 231 9.93 -2.74 13.36
C VAL A 231 9.91 -3.36 14.75
N VAL A 232 8.86 -4.12 15.07
CA VAL A 232 8.72 -4.78 16.37
C VAL A 232 8.80 -6.29 16.21
N GLN A 233 9.60 -6.90 17.09
CA GLN A 233 9.72 -8.35 17.17
C GLN A 233 8.39 -8.93 17.66
N ASP A 234 7.90 -8.45 18.80
CA ASP A 234 6.66 -8.95 19.38
C ASP A 234 5.90 -7.85 20.14
N VAL A 235 4.60 -8.06 20.29
CA VAL A 235 3.73 -7.19 21.09
C VAL A 235 3.35 -7.93 22.36
N VAL A 236 3.74 -7.34 23.49
CA VAL A 236 3.56 -7.96 24.80
C VAL A 236 2.19 -7.64 25.38
N ALA A 237 1.79 -6.36 25.30
CA ALA A 237 0.55 -5.88 25.91
C ALA A 237 0.13 -4.51 25.36
N ILE A 238 -1.12 -4.14 25.62
CA ILE A 238 -1.56 -2.73 25.63
C ILE A 238 -1.72 -2.34 27.09
N ASP A 239 -0.92 -1.38 27.56
CA ASP A 239 -0.80 -1.06 28.99
C ASP A 239 -0.66 0.44 29.27
N SER A 240 -0.83 0.84 30.54
CA SER A 240 -0.51 2.19 31.00
C SER A 240 1.00 2.40 31.10
N TRP A 241 1.44 3.66 30.99
CA TRP A 241 2.86 3.98 31.12
C TRP A 241 3.42 3.58 32.48
N GLU A 242 2.67 3.77 33.57
CA GLU A 242 3.12 3.45 34.93
C GLU A 242 3.44 1.96 35.08
N ARG A 243 2.57 1.09 34.55
CA ARG A 243 2.75 -0.35 34.61
C ARG A 243 3.87 -0.80 33.68
N ALA A 244 3.91 -0.29 32.46
CA ALA A 244 4.98 -0.57 31.51
C ALA A 244 6.37 -0.21 32.07
N ARG A 245 6.49 0.99 32.65
CA ARG A 245 7.73 1.47 33.28
C ARG A 245 8.16 0.59 34.45
N SER A 246 7.21 0.12 35.27
CA SER A 246 7.51 -0.80 36.38
C SER A 246 8.07 -2.15 35.91
N CYS A 247 7.72 -2.57 34.69
CA CYS A 247 8.25 -3.75 34.01
C CYS A 247 9.55 -3.49 33.23
N GLY A 248 10.15 -2.30 33.37
CA GLY A 248 11.38 -1.93 32.69
C GLY A 248 11.21 -1.45 31.24
N ALA A 249 9.99 -1.11 30.82
CA ALA A 249 9.78 -0.52 29.50
C ALA A 249 10.40 0.88 29.39
N VAL A 250 10.97 1.17 28.23
CA VAL A 250 11.50 2.50 27.87
C VAL A 250 10.46 3.25 27.04
N ASP A 251 10.37 4.58 27.17
CA ASP A 251 9.48 5.38 26.34
C ASP A 251 9.99 5.40 24.89
N GLY A 252 9.29 4.68 24.01
CA GLY A 252 9.63 4.60 22.60
C GLY A 252 9.37 5.91 21.85
N VAL A 253 8.48 6.77 22.35
CA VAL A 253 8.26 8.09 21.75
C VAL A 253 9.50 8.95 21.96
N GLU A 254 10.06 8.95 23.17
CA GLU A 254 11.27 9.71 23.49
C GLU A 254 12.48 9.22 22.68
N VAL A 255 12.70 7.90 22.64
CA VAL A 255 13.85 7.30 21.95
C VAL A 255 13.77 7.48 20.44
N PHE A 256 12.62 7.22 19.82
CA PHE A 256 12.54 7.19 18.36
C PHE A 256 12.17 8.55 17.76
N LEU A 257 11.38 9.39 18.44
CA LEU A 257 10.88 10.65 17.86
C LEU A 257 11.67 11.89 18.27
N ASN A 258 12.67 11.77 19.15
CA ASN A 258 13.52 12.86 19.61
C ASN A 258 15.01 12.63 19.24
N PRO A 259 15.39 12.74 17.96
CA PRO A 259 16.74 12.39 17.48
C PRO A 259 17.86 13.34 17.96
N LEU A 260 17.56 14.39 18.73
CA LEU A 260 18.56 15.37 19.21
C LEU A 260 19.34 14.91 20.46
N GLU A 261 19.01 13.78 21.07
CA GLU A 261 19.76 13.26 22.24
C GLU A 261 20.60 11.99 21.97
N ILE A 262 20.44 11.34 20.81
CA ILE A 262 21.17 10.11 20.46
C ILE A 262 22.67 10.39 20.14
N SER A 263 23.10 11.65 20.13
CA SER A 263 24.52 12.05 19.95
C SER A 263 25.29 12.29 21.25
N ARG A 264 24.77 11.88 22.43
CA ARG A 264 25.45 12.07 23.73
C ARG A 264 25.70 10.79 24.55
N ALA A 265 25.48 9.60 23.99
CA ALA A 265 25.87 8.34 24.60
C ALA A 265 26.91 7.61 23.74
N SER A 266 28.07 8.25 23.56
CA SER A 266 29.32 7.63 23.13
C SER A 266 30.47 8.30 23.87
#